data_AF-A0A1F3K650-F1
#
_entry.id   AF-A0A1F3K650-F1
#
_cell.length_a   1.000
_cell.length_b   1.000
_cell.length_c   1.000
_cell.angle_alpha   90.00
_cell.angle_beta   90.00
_cell.angle_gamma   90.00
#
_symmetry.space_group_name_H-M   'P 1'
#
loop_
_entity.id
_entity.type
_entity.pdbx_description
1 polymer ?
#
loop_
_entity_poly.entity_id
_entity_poly.type
_entity_poly.pdbx_seq_one_letter_code
_entity_poly.pdbx_strand_id
1 'polypeptide(L)'
;MSIRDKAIITGLYLSKYSEVGLKELGFSSFQEAFNILGFSLGSKPSSIKNYRDEFDPLFPNNRKGWHKRPIRDYCKYFYDEYFNITFVEFSILIKSFFIENYELEEFVSKIERKDFSESVAKRLLTGKAAEEYFKKEYVKIQKFNLFDLTDTTNMACGFDYKLSYNSDFYCVEVKGLNEMKGSIQFTEKEYYVAQNMKSNYCLFIVKNFKEKPIHDIVFDPLNSRLVFKEIKREIIQTNYTTII
;
A
#
# COMPACT_ATOMS: atom_id res chain seq x y z
N MET A 1 7.46 16.08 -6.53
CA MET A 1 6.03 16.10 -6.89
C MET A 1 5.18 16.08 -5.64
N SER A 2 4.12 16.89 -5.58
CA SER A 2 3.15 16.86 -4.48
C SER A 2 2.25 15.61 -4.54
N ILE A 3 1.52 15.32 -3.46
CA ILE A 3 0.49 14.25 -3.44
C ILE A 3 -0.54 14.45 -4.57
N ARG A 4 -0.91 15.70 -4.83
CA ARG A 4 -1.87 16.03 -5.88
C ARG A 4 -1.31 15.68 -7.26
N ASP A 5 -0.07 16.06 -7.53
CA ASP A 5 0.58 15.81 -8.82
C ASP A 5 0.69 14.31 -9.08
N LYS A 6 1.16 13.54 -8.09
CA LYS A 6 1.22 12.08 -8.16
C LYS A 6 -0.16 11.46 -8.45
N ALA A 7 -1.21 11.96 -7.79
CA ALA A 7 -2.58 11.48 -8.00
C ALA A 7 -3.12 11.80 -9.40
N ILE A 8 -2.80 12.99 -9.96
CA ILE A 8 -3.15 13.36 -11.33
C ILE A 8 -2.45 12.43 -12.32
N ILE A 9 -1.14 12.26 -12.16
CA ILE A 9 -0.32 11.39 -13.02
C ILE A 9 -0.79 9.94 -12.96
N THR A 10 -1.19 9.45 -11.79
CA THR A 10 -1.80 8.11 -11.63
C THR A 10 -3.14 8.01 -12.37
N GLY A 11 -3.99 9.04 -12.29
CA GLY A 11 -5.24 9.10 -13.05
C GLY A 11 -5.00 9.07 -14.57
N LEU A 12 -3.99 9.81 -15.05
CA LEU A 12 -3.56 9.83 -16.45
C LEU A 12 -3.11 8.44 -16.90
N TYR A 13 -2.25 7.77 -16.14
CA TYR A 13 -1.78 6.41 -16.42
C TYR A 13 -2.94 5.41 -16.56
N LEU A 14 -3.86 5.41 -15.60
CA LEU A 14 -5.02 4.50 -15.59
C LEU A 14 -6.01 4.79 -16.73
N SER A 15 -6.08 6.04 -17.19
CA SER A 15 -6.90 6.43 -18.33
C SER A 15 -6.26 5.99 -19.66
N LYS A 16 -4.96 6.26 -19.82
CA LYS A 16 -4.20 5.95 -21.04
C LYS A 16 -4.07 4.45 -21.30
N TYR A 17 -3.76 3.66 -20.26
CA TYR A 17 -3.47 2.23 -20.42
C TYR A 17 -4.59 1.30 -19.94
N SER A 18 -5.60 1.84 -19.26
CA SER A 18 -6.81 1.11 -18.85
C SER A 18 -6.49 -0.25 -18.21
N GLU A 19 -7.10 -1.33 -18.69
CA GLU A 19 -6.94 -2.70 -18.17
C GLU A 19 -5.50 -3.22 -18.23
N VAL A 20 -4.70 -2.78 -19.22
CA VAL A 20 -3.30 -3.24 -19.33
C VAL A 20 -2.46 -2.62 -18.22
N GLY A 21 -2.62 -1.31 -17.97
CA GLY A 21 -1.96 -0.64 -16.85
C GLY A 21 -2.45 -1.14 -15.49
N LEU A 22 -3.74 -1.48 -15.38
CA LEU A 22 -4.31 -2.06 -14.18
C LEU A 22 -3.62 -3.38 -13.80
N LYS A 23 -3.47 -4.29 -14.77
CA LYS A 23 -2.82 -5.58 -14.60
C LYS A 23 -1.32 -5.46 -14.33
N GLU A 24 -0.65 -4.51 -14.97
CA GLU A 24 0.76 -4.22 -14.75
C GLU A 24 1.06 -3.78 -13.31
N LEU A 25 0.11 -3.09 -12.67
CA LEU A 25 0.19 -2.75 -11.25
C LEU A 25 -0.28 -3.89 -10.32
N GLY A 26 -0.73 -5.02 -10.87
CA GLY A 26 -1.18 -6.21 -10.14
C GLY A 26 -2.64 -6.21 -9.69
N PHE A 27 -3.44 -5.20 -10.06
CA PHE A 27 -4.82 -5.07 -9.59
C PHE A 27 -5.80 -5.88 -10.44
N SER A 28 -6.85 -6.39 -9.78
CA SER A 28 -7.93 -7.15 -10.40
C SER A 28 -9.10 -6.29 -10.85
N SER A 29 -9.24 -5.08 -10.28
CA SER A 29 -10.31 -4.14 -10.62
C SER A 29 -9.87 -2.70 -10.41
N PHE A 30 -10.50 -1.75 -11.11
CA PHE A 30 -10.25 -0.33 -10.87
C PHE A 30 -10.67 0.12 -9.47
N GLN A 31 -11.69 -0.49 -8.87
CA GLN A 31 -12.09 -0.15 -7.51
C GLN A 31 -10.97 -0.47 -6.51
N GLU A 32 -10.35 -1.65 -6.66
CA GLU A 32 -9.16 -2.05 -5.91
C GLU A 32 -8.01 -1.05 -6.13
N ALA A 33 -7.69 -0.74 -7.40
CA ALA A 33 -6.63 0.19 -7.73
C ALA A 33 -6.86 1.60 -7.14
N PHE A 34 -8.09 2.13 -7.23
CA PHE A 34 -8.41 3.44 -6.65
C PHE A 34 -8.23 3.44 -5.14
N ASN A 35 -8.67 2.38 -4.47
CA ASN A 35 -8.51 2.26 -3.03
C ASN A 35 -7.02 2.22 -2.67
N ILE A 36 -6.27 1.26 -3.21
CA ILE A 36 -4.87 1.05 -2.85
C ILE A 36 -4.03 2.28 -3.24
N LEU A 37 -4.04 2.68 -4.52
CA LEU A 37 -3.23 3.82 -4.98
C LEU A 37 -3.63 5.13 -4.28
N GLY A 38 -4.93 5.33 -4.04
CA GLY A 38 -5.44 6.48 -3.32
C GLY A 38 -4.88 6.55 -1.89
N PHE A 39 -5.04 5.48 -1.12
CA PHE A 39 -4.53 5.43 0.25
C PHE A 39 -3.01 5.49 0.30
N SER A 40 -2.28 4.73 -0.53
CA SER A 40 -0.81 4.72 -0.52
C SER A 40 -0.18 6.07 -0.89
N LEU A 41 -0.86 6.91 -1.68
CA LEU A 41 -0.43 8.30 -1.93
C LEU A 41 -0.76 9.28 -0.78
N GLY A 42 -1.49 8.83 0.25
CA GLY A 42 -2.11 9.74 1.22
C GLY A 42 -3.34 10.48 0.67
N SER A 43 -3.80 10.17 -0.54
CA SER A 43 -4.98 10.78 -1.19
C SER A 43 -6.30 10.07 -0.83
N LYS A 44 -7.42 10.55 -1.37
CA LYS A 44 -8.71 9.83 -1.34
C LYS A 44 -8.81 8.93 -2.57
N PRO A 45 -9.37 7.72 -2.46
CA PRO A 45 -9.63 6.87 -3.64
C PRO A 45 -10.43 7.55 -4.74
N SER A 46 -11.42 8.38 -4.34
CA SER A 46 -12.22 9.16 -5.28
C SER A 46 -11.40 10.18 -6.07
N SER A 47 -10.29 10.68 -5.54
CA SER A 47 -9.40 11.59 -6.29
C SER A 47 -8.77 10.89 -7.49
N ILE A 48 -8.27 9.65 -7.32
CA ILE A 48 -7.66 8.88 -8.42
C ILE A 48 -8.71 8.60 -9.50
N LYS A 49 -9.90 8.16 -9.08
CA LYS A 49 -11.04 7.96 -10.00
C LYS A 49 -11.38 9.24 -10.76
N ASN A 50 -11.48 10.37 -10.07
CA ASN A 50 -11.84 11.65 -10.68
C ASN A 50 -10.79 12.13 -11.67
N TYR A 51 -9.49 11.94 -11.39
CA TYR A 51 -8.44 12.27 -12.34
C TYR A 51 -8.45 11.34 -13.55
N ARG A 52 -8.71 10.04 -13.37
CA ARG A 52 -8.93 9.16 -14.51
C ARG A 52 -10.12 9.65 -15.37
N ASP A 53 -11.26 9.97 -14.75
CA ASP A 53 -12.44 10.46 -15.44
C ASP A 53 -12.16 11.80 -16.18
N GLU A 54 -11.25 12.65 -15.69
CA GLU A 54 -10.78 13.86 -16.37
C GLU A 54 -10.07 13.54 -17.70
N PHE A 55 -9.24 12.50 -17.72
CA PHE A 55 -8.42 12.13 -18.89
C PHE A 55 -9.11 11.16 -19.85
N ASP A 56 -10.12 10.41 -19.39
CA ASP A 56 -10.84 9.42 -20.20
C ASP A 56 -11.31 9.94 -21.58
N PRO A 57 -11.82 11.19 -21.73
CA PRO A 57 -12.20 11.74 -23.03
C PRO A 57 -11.04 11.91 -24.03
N LEU A 58 -9.79 11.87 -23.58
CA LEU A 58 -8.59 12.14 -24.39
C LEU A 58 -7.95 10.87 -24.98
N PHE A 59 -8.46 9.70 -24.63
CA PHE A 59 -7.94 8.41 -25.09
C PHE A 59 -9.03 7.57 -25.75
N PRO A 60 -8.67 6.67 -26.69
CA PRO A 60 -9.61 5.76 -27.32
C PRO A 60 -10.00 4.63 -26.36
N ASN A 61 -10.80 4.95 -25.34
CA ASN A 61 -11.33 3.98 -24.39
C ASN A 61 -12.87 4.05 -24.33
N ASN A 62 -13.51 3.01 -23.79
CA ASN A 62 -14.97 2.89 -23.74
C ASN A 62 -15.63 3.79 -22.68
N ARG A 63 -14.85 4.55 -21.90
CA ARG A 63 -15.35 5.41 -20.83
C ARG A 63 -15.47 6.84 -21.33
N LYS A 64 -16.65 7.43 -21.10
CA LYS A 64 -16.88 8.83 -21.48
C LYS A 64 -16.15 9.83 -20.59
N GLY A 65 -15.86 9.49 -19.33
CA GLY A 65 -15.32 10.42 -18.35
C GLY A 65 -16.07 11.76 -18.29
N TRP A 66 -15.34 12.81 -17.93
CA TRP A 66 -15.81 14.20 -17.87
C TRP A 66 -15.74 14.91 -19.23
N HIS A 67 -16.45 14.37 -20.23
CA HIS A 67 -16.50 14.87 -21.62
C HIS A 67 -17.34 16.15 -21.87
N LYS A 68 -18.17 16.59 -20.90
CA LYS A 68 -19.09 17.73 -21.10
C LYS A 68 -18.46 19.10 -20.82
N ARG A 69 -17.15 19.16 -20.64
CA ARG A 69 -16.39 20.38 -20.37
C ARG A 69 -14.95 20.21 -20.86
N PRO A 70 -14.19 21.31 -21.09
CA PRO A 70 -12.76 21.20 -21.33
C PRO A 70 -12.03 20.58 -20.14
N ILE A 71 -10.86 19.99 -20.43
CA ILE A 71 -9.91 19.55 -19.41
C ILE A 71 -9.45 20.74 -18.57
N ARG A 72 -9.24 20.52 -17.27
CA ARG A 72 -8.67 21.55 -16.37
C ARG A 72 -7.23 21.84 -16.74
N ASP A 73 -6.83 23.11 -16.74
CA ASP A 73 -5.48 23.54 -17.15
C ASP A 73 -4.36 22.81 -16.41
N TYR A 74 -4.49 22.63 -15.09
CA TYR A 74 -3.49 21.92 -14.30
C TYR A 74 -3.42 20.42 -14.62
N CYS A 75 -4.50 19.79 -15.10
CA CYS A 75 -4.46 18.41 -15.59
C CYS A 75 -3.87 18.36 -17.00
N LYS A 76 -4.19 19.36 -17.84
CA LYS A 76 -3.64 19.49 -19.19
C LYS A 76 -2.12 19.57 -19.17
N TYR A 77 -1.55 20.31 -18.23
CA TYR A 77 -0.10 20.37 -18.01
C TYR A 77 0.53 18.97 -17.92
N PHE A 78 0.00 18.10 -17.05
CA PHE A 78 0.51 16.73 -16.90
C PHE A 78 0.20 15.85 -18.12
N TYR A 79 -0.93 16.06 -18.78
CA TYR A 79 -1.20 15.37 -20.04
C TYR A 79 -0.10 15.69 -21.06
N ASP A 80 0.19 16.97 -21.30
CA ASP A 80 1.19 17.40 -22.28
C ASP A 80 2.60 16.89 -21.91
N GLU A 81 2.98 16.97 -20.63
CA GLU A 81 4.30 16.54 -20.13
C GLU A 81 4.50 15.01 -20.27
N TYR A 82 3.48 14.21 -19.95
CA TYR A 82 3.59 12.75 -19.90
C TYR A 82 2.90 12.05 -21.08
N PHE A 83 2.48 12.77 -22.13
CA PHE A 83 1.76 12.14 -23.25
C PHE A 83 2.62 11.10 -24.00
N ASN A 84 3.89 11.41 -24.24
CA ASN A 84 4.79 10.59 -25.06
C ASN A 84 5.61 9.56 -24.29
N ILE A 85 5.51 9.53 -22.95
CA ILE A 85 6.21 8.52 -22.14
C ILE A 85 5.74 7.11 -22.54
N THR A 86 6.69 6.17 -22.60
CA THR A 86 6.38 4.78 -22.96
C THR A 86 5.62 4.08 -21.84
N PHE A 87 4.93 2.99 -22.17
CA PHE A 87 4.20 2.20 -21.16
C PHE A 87 5.11 1.71 -20.03
N VAL A 88 6.33 1.26 -20.37
CA VAL A 88 7.29 0.74 -19.39
C VAL A 88 7.77 1.84 -18.46
N GLU A 89 8.25 2.96 -19.02
CA GLU A 89 8.71 4.11 -18.23
C GLU A 89 7.60 4.68 -17.35
N PHE A 90 6.37 4.77 -17.87
CA PHE A 90 5.24 5.26 -17.08
C PHE A 90 4.90 4.28 -15.95
N SER A 91 4.94 2.98 -16.19
CA SER A 91 4.67 1.98 -15.16
C SER A 91 5.71 2.04 -14.04
N ILE A 92 7.00 2.20 -14.39
CA ILE A 92 8.08 2.41 -13.43
C ILE A 92 7.85 3.70 -12.63
N LEU A 93 7.52 4.80 -13.32
CA LEU A 93 7.22 6.08 -12.67
C LEU A 93 6.09 5.94 -11.65
N ILE A 94 4.97 5.31 -12.01
CA ILE A 94 3.85 5.09 -11.08
C ILE A 94 4.32 4.29 -9.87
N LYS A 95 5.02 3.16 -10.07
CA LYS A 95 5.48 2.31 -8.96
C LYS A 95 6.46 3.05 -8.04
N SER A 96 7.33 3.90 -8.60
CA SER A 96 8.29 4.73 -7.85
C SER A 96 7.63 5.73 -6.88
N PHE A 97 6.35 6.06 -7.07
CA PHE A 97 5.65 6.97 -6.17
C PHE A 97 5.40 6.38 -4.78
N PHE A 98 5.46 5.06 -4.66
CA PHE A 98 4.99 4.30 -3.52
C PHE A 98 6.04 3.39 -2.89
N ILE A 99 6.98 2.92 -3.69
CA ILE A 99 7.99 1.95 -3.29
C ILE A 99 9.35 2.59 -3.57
N GLU A 100 10.06 2.94 -2.50
CA GLU A 100 11.46 3.36 -2.61
C GLU A 100 12.29 2.19 -3.13
N ASN A 101 13.15 2.44 -4.11
CA ASN A 101 13.99 1.40 -4.72
C ASN A 101 13.21 0.23 -5.33
N TYR A 102 12.00 0.48 -5.85
CA TYR A 102 11.17 -0.54 -6.51
C TYR A 102 11.92 -1.45 -7.48
N GLU A 103 12.81 -0.88 -8.30
CA GLU A 103 13.60 -1.64 -9.27
C GLU A 103 14.54 -2.65 -8.59
N LEU A 104 15.12 -2.29 -7.45
CA LEU A 104 15.97 -3.19 -6.65
C LEU A 104 15.12 -4.30 -6.02
N GLU A 105 13.97 -3.98 -5.45
CA GLU A 105 13.09 -5.00 -4.84
C GLU A 105 12.54 -5.98 -5.89
N GLU A 106 12.15 -5.49 -7.07
CA GLU A 106 11.71 -6.35 -8.17
C GLU A 106 12.86 -7.25 -8.64
N PHE A 107 14.07 -6.70 -8.78
CA PHE A 107 15.27 -7.46 -9.15
C PHE A 107 15.60 -8.56 -8.13
N VAL A 108 15.65 -8.23 -6.84
CA VAL A 108 15.90 -9.18 -5.74
C VAL A 108 14.85 -10.29 -5.74
N SER A 109 13.56 -9.94 -5.90
CA SER A 109 12.48 -10.93 -5.91
C SER A 109 12.59 -11.96 -7.02
N LYS A 110 13.04 -11.54 -8.22
CA LYS A 110 13.28 -12.42 -9.37
C LYS A 110 14.47 -13.36 -9.11
N ILE A 111 15.53 -12.87 -8.48
CA ILE A 111 16.71 -13.68 -8.12
C ILE A 111 16.34 -14.73 -7.07
N GLU A 112 15.59 -14.34 -6.04
CA GLU A 112 15.23 -15.22 -4.93
C GLU A 112 14.17 -16.27 -5.29
N ARG A 113 13.62 -16.26 -6.52
CA ARG A 113 12.55 -17.17 -7.00
C ARG A 113 11.42 -17.33 -5.98
N LYS A 114 11.05 -16.24 -5.29
CA LYS A 114 9.98 -16.32 -4.29
C LYS A 114 8.66 -16.50 -5.04
N ASP A 115 8.07 -17.69 -4.94
CA ASP A 115 6.70 -17.99 -5.35
C ASP A 115 5.73 -17.20 -4.46
N PHE A 116 5.51 -15.93 -4.79
CA PHE A 116 4.38 -15.19 -4.26
C PHE A 116 3.19 -15.36 -5.20
N SER A 117 2.04 -15.75 -4.65
CA SER A 117 0.76 -15.75 -5.38
C SER A 117 0.32 -14.34 -5.82
N GLU A 118 0.98 -13.30 -5.31
CA GLU A 118 0.71 -11.89 -5.56
C GLU A 118 2.02 -11.17 -5.89
N SER A 119 2.00 -10.21 -6.82
CA SER A 119 3.23 -9.49 -7.18
C SER A 119 3.80 -8.73 -5.98
N VAL A 120 5.13 -8.66 -5.88
CA VAL A 120 5.83 -7.92 -4.81
C VAL A 120 5.34 -6.46 -4.75
N ALA A 121 5.18 -5.83 -5.92
CA ALA A 121 4.61 -4.50 -6.05
C ALA A 121 3.26 -4.36 -5.32
N LYS A 122 2.34 -5.30 -5.58
CA LYS A 122 1.00 -5.23 -4.99
C LYS A 122 1.03 -5.42 -3.49
N ARG A 123 1.81 -6.38 -2.97
CA ARG A 123 1.96 -6.60 -1.53
C ARG A 123 2.43 -5.33 -0.81
N LEU A 124 3.43 -4.66 -1.36
CA LEU A 124 3.99 -3.43 -0.79
C LEU A 124 2.99 -2.28 -0.86
N LEU A 125 2.30 -2.13 -1.99
CA LEU A 125 1.25 -1.14 -2.17
C LEU A 125 0.10 -1.32 -1.17
N THR A 126 -0.37 -2.56 -0.98
CA THR A 126 -1.43 -2.89 -0.01
C THR A 126 -0.97 -2.63 1.43
N GLY A 127 0.28 -2.95 1.78
CA GLY A 127 0.87 -2.60 3.08
C GLY A 127 0.86 -1.09 3.30
N LYS A 128 1.36 -0.33 2.33
CA LYS A 128 1.38 1.14 2.41
C LYS A 128 -0.02 1.75 2.49
N ALA A 129 -0.98 1.20 1.76
CA ALA A 129 -2.37 1.62 1.82
C ALA A 129 -2.97 1.40 3.22
N ALA A 130 -2.65 0.28 3.87
CA ALA A 130 -3.12 -0.04 5.22
C ALA A 130 -2.54 0.92 6.27
N GLU A 131 -1.24 1.23 6.19
CA GLU A 131 -0.58 2.23 7.04
C GLU A 131 -1.24 3.61 6.94
N GLU A 132 -1.43 4.12 5.71
CA GLU A 132 -2.04 5.44 5.49
C GLU A 132 -3.53 5.47 5.86
N TYR A 133 -4.22 4.33 5.72
CA TYR A 133 -5.56 4.17 6.26
C TYR A 133 -5.55 4.28 7.79
N PHE A 134 -4.65 3.56 8.47
CA PHE A 134 -4.52 3.62 9.93
C PHE A 134 -4.25 5.05 10.43
N LYS A 135 -3.29 5.76 9.82
CA LYS A 135 -2.99 7.17 10.14
C LYS A 135 -4.20 8.10 10.09
N LYS A 136 -5.18 7.80 9.23
CA LYS A 136 -6.43 8.60 9.09
C LYS A 136 -7.52 8.18 10.06
N GLU A 137 -7.57 6.90 10.43
CA GLU A 137 -8.67 6.35 11.23
C GLU A 137 -8.36 6.26 12.73
N TYR A 138 -7.09 6.20 13.14
CA TYR A 138 -6.75 5.95 14.55
C TYR A 138 -7.35 6.97 15.52
N VAL A 139 -7.35 8.26 15.15
CA VAL A 139 -7.93 9.35 15.96
C VAL A 139 -9.44 9.20 16.21
N LYS A 140 -10.14 8.43 15.38
CA LYS A 140 -11.59 8.20 15.51
C LYS A 140 -11.91 7.03 16.44
N ILE A 141 -10.90 6.24 16.80
CA ILE A 141 -11.05 5.06 17.65
C ILE A 141 -10.98 5.54 19.09
N GLN A 142 -12.05 5.32 19.87
CA GLN A 142 -12.17 5.80 21.25
C GLN A 142 -10.97 5.42 22.14
N LYS A 143 -10.33 4.27 21.89
CA LYS A 143 -9.18 3.80 22.67
C LYS A 143 -7.85 4.49 22.28
N PHE A 144 -7.79 5.13 21.11
CA PHE A 144 -6.58 5.76 20.58
C PHE A 144 -6.69 7.28 20.44
N ASN A 145 -7.89 7.85 20.52
CA ASN A 145 -8.15 9.25 20.22
C ASN A 145 -7.39 10.28 21.08
N LEU A 146 -6.87 9.88 22.23
CA LEU A 146 -6.03 10.72 23.11
C LEU A 146 -4.53 10.44 22.99
N PHE A 147 -4.12 9.43 22.21
CA PHE A 147 -2.73 9.02 22.10
C PHE A 147 -2.04 9.72 20.93
N ASP A 148 -0.79 10.13 21.16
CA ASP A 148 0.08 10.68 20.12
C ASP A 148 0.70 9.55 19.30
N LEU A 149 0.67 9.70 17.98
CA LEU A 149 1.21 8.73 17.03
C LEU A 149 2.69 9.00 16.74
N THR A 150 3.52 7.99 16.94
CA THR A 150 4.93 7.94 16.51
C THR A 150 5.09 6.87 15.43
N ASP A 151 5.65 7.25 14.27
CA ASP A 151 5.97 6.34 13.16
C ASP A 151 7.28 5.60 13.46
N THR A 152 7.22 4.27 13.53
CA THR A 152 8.36 3.39 13.84
C THR A 152 8.66 2.40 12.71
N THR A 153 8.04 2.57 11.55
CA THR A 153 8.16 1.67 10.38
C THR A 153 9.63 1.44 9.96
N ASN A 154 10.49 2.45 10.09
CA ASN A 154 11.91 2.37 9.75
C ASN A 154 12.84 1.99 10.92
N MET A 155 12.29 1.73 12.12
CA MET A 155 13.09 1.37 13.30
C MET A 155 13.33 -0.14 13.43
N ALA A 156 12.69 -0.93 12.57
CA ALA A 156 12.69 -2.39 12.62
C ALA A 156 12.38 -2.92 14.03
N CYS A 157 11.53 -2.26 14.83
CA CYS A 157 11.32 -2.58 16.24
C CYS A 157 10.27 -3.67 16.50
N GLY A 158 9.70 -4.27 15.44
CA GLY A 158 8.68 -5.32 15.52
C GLY A 158 7.26 -4.79 15.65
N PHE A 159 7.03 -3.51 15.33
CA PHE A 159 5.72 -2.91 15.14
C PHE A 159 5.85 -1.63 14.29
N ASP A 160 4.80 -1.24 13.58
CA ASP A 160 4.81 -0.09 12.66
C ASP A 160 4.65 1.27 13.36
N TYR A 161 3.84 1.34 14.43
CA TYR A 161 3.54 2.59 15.12
C TYR A 161 3.52 2.44 16.63
N LYS A 162 3.98 3.48 17.34
CA LYS A 162 3.78 3.63 18.78
C LYS A 162 2.73 4.71 19.04
N LEU A 163 1.68 4.36 19.77
CA LEU A 163 0.74 5.32 20.35
C LEU A 163 1.15 5.58 21.79
N SER A 164 1.30 6.84 22.22
CA SER A 164 1.70 7.19 23.60
C SER A 164 0.73 8.19 24.24
N TYR A 165 0.40 8.00 25.52
CA TYR A 165 -0.36 8.96 26.32
C TYR A 165 0.09 8.89 27.78
N ASN A 166 0.67 9.98 28.30
CA ASN A 166 1.35 9.98 29.61
C ASN A 166 2.38 8.85 29.72
N SER A 167 2.21 7.94 30.70
CA SER A 167 3.05 6.75 30.89
C SER A 167 2.57 5.52 30.10
N ASP A 168 1.38 5.58 29.49
CA ASP A 168 0.79 4.46 28.76
C ASP A 168 1.19 4.49 27.29
N PHE A 169 1.29 3.29 26.68
CA PHE A 169 1.56 3.18 25.26
C PHE A 169 0.96 1.91 24.64
N TYR A 170 0.74 1.96 23.33
CA TYR A 170 0.46 0.79 22.49
C TYR A 170 1.48 0.67 21.38
N CYS A 171 1.98 -0.55 21.16
CA CYS A 171 2.68 -0.97 19.96
C CYS A 171 1.63 -1.44 18.94
N VAL A 172 1.53 -0.77 17.80
CA VAL A 172 0.54 -1.08 16.76
C VAL A 172 1.25 -1.63 15.54
N GLU A 173 0.88 -2.84 15.16
CA GLU A 173 1.26 -3.50 13.92
C GLU A 173 0.11 -3.43 12.92
N VAL A 174 0.36 -2.94 11.71
CA VAL A 174 -0.67 -2.69 10.70
C VAL A 174 -0.54 -3.72 9.58
N LYS A 175 -1.61 -4.47 9.31
CA LYS A 175 -1.66 -5.46 8.23
C LYS A 175 -2.78 -5.17 7.26
N GLY A 176 -2.50 -5.31 5.96
CA GLY A 176 -3.46 -5.10 4.88
C GLY A 176 -3.93 -6.41 4.23
N LEU A 177 -5.23 -6.51 3.92
CA LEU A 177 -5.84 -7.61 3.18
C LEU A 177 -6.70 -7.07 2.04
N ASN A 178 -6.57 -7.66 0.85
CA ASN A 178 -7.37 -7.26 -0.30
C ASN A 178 -8.83 -7.70 -0.18
N GLU A 179 -9.10 -8.84 0.45
CA GLU A 179 -10.44 -9.37 0.68
C GLU A 179 -10.86 -9.26 2.16
N MET A 180 -12.09 -9.68 2.48
CA MET A 180 -12.63 -9.71 3.85
C MET A 180 -11.93 -10.73 4.76
N LYS A 181 -11.30 -11.74 4.18
CA LYS A 181 -10.54 -12.78 4.88
C LYS A 181 -9.25 -13.04 4.12
N GLY A 182 -8.21 -13.42 4.84
CA GLY A 182 -6.91 -13.76 4.28
C GLY A 182 -5.94 -14.14 5.39
N SER A 183 -4.77 -14.61 5.00
CA SER A 183 -3.69 -14.93 5.94
C SER A 183 -2.96 -13.65 6.37
N ILE A 184 -2.71 -13.53 7.66
CA ILE A 184 -1.80 -12.54 8.22
C ILE A 184 -0.56 -13.28 8.72
N GLN A 185 0.60 -12.72 8.47
CA GLN A 185 1.87 -13.27 8.90
C GLN A 185 2.57 -12.28 9.82
N PHE A 186 3.15 -12.79 10.89
CA PHE A 186 4.12 -12.06 11.70
C PHE A 186 5.53 -12.46 11.27
N THR A 187 6.43 -11.48 11.26
CA THR A 187 7.86 -11.79 11.36
C THR A 187 8.17 -12.37 12.74
N GLU A 188 9.30 -13.05 12.89
CA GLU A 188 9.75 -13.55 14.19
C GLU A 188 9.81 -12.43 15.24
N LYS A 189 10.28 -11.25 14.81
CA LYS A 189 10.38 -10.08 15.69
C LYS A 189 9.01 -9.55 16.10
N GLU A 190 8.07 -9.39 15.17
CA GLU A 190 6.68 -9.01 15.49
C GLU A 190 6.06 -10.00 16.48
N TYR A 191 6.25 -11.30 16.26
CA TYR A 191 5.75 -12.34 17.15
C TYR A 191 6.33 -12.23 18.56
N TYR A 192 7.65 -12.08 18.66
CA TYR A 192 8.33 -11.94 19.95
C TYR A 192 7.90 -10.66 20.69
N VAL A 193 7.80 -9.53 19.99
CA VAL A 193 7.37 -8.27 20.61
C VAL A 193 5.91 -8.35 21.06
N ALA A 194 5.02 -8.95 20.25
CA ALA A 194 3.63 -9.19 20.64
C ALA A 194 3.53 -10.05 21.90
N GLN A 195 4.36 -11.10 22.02
CA GLN A 195 4.41 -11.96 23.20
C GLN A 195 4.82 -11.22 24.48
N ASN A 196 5.75 -10.28 24.37
CA ASN A 196 6.23 -9.50 25.52
C ASN A 196 5.27 -8.37 25.90
N MET A 197 4.70 -7.68 24.91
CA MET A 197 3.85 -6.50 25.10
C MET A 197 2.39 -6.84 25.43
N LYS A 198 1.91 -8.04 25.06
CA LYS A 198 0.57 -8.57 25.39
C LYS A 198 -0.54 -7.55 25.09
N SER A 199 -1.28 -7.08 26.11
CA SER A 199 -2.36 -6.10 25.98
C SER A 199 -1.92 -4.74 25.44
N ASN A 200 -0.63 -4.43 25.52
CA ASN A 200 -0.06 -3.22 24.93
C ASN A 200 0.35 -3.42 23.46
N TYR A 201 0.24 -4.64 22.92
CA TYR A 201 0.38 -4.90 21.49
C TYR A 201 -0.98 -4.97 20.82
N CYS A 202 -1.12 -4.23 19.72
CA CYS A 202 -2.33 -4.15 18.93
C CYS A 202 -2.03 -4.54 17.48
N LEU A 203 -2.74 -5.53 16.98
CA LEU A 203 -2.80 -5.83 15.55
C LEU A 203 -3.98 -5.06 14.93
N PHE A 204 -3.68 -4.11 14.04
CA PHE A 204 -4.65 -3.34 13.28
C PHE A 204 -4.76 -3.89 11.86
N ILE A 205 -5.92 -4.44 11.50
CA ILE A 205 -6.11 -5.17 10.25
C ILE A 205 -7.01 -4.36 9.34
N VAL A 206 -6.47 -3.81 8.25
CA VAL A 206 -7.27 -3.19 7.19
C VAL A 206 -7.60 -4.24 6.15
N LYS A 207 -8.88 -4.44 5.86
CA LYS A 207 -9.37 -5.50 4.96
C LYS A 207 -10.30 -4.94 3.89
N ASN A 208 -10.53 -5.75 2.85
CA ASN A 208 -11.46 -5.48 1.77
C ASN A 208 -11.09 -4.29 0.86
N PHE A 209 -9.79 -4.12 0.55
CA PHE A 209 -9.36 -3.12 -0.45
C PHE A 209 -9.96 -3.30 -1.83
N LYS A 210 -10.39 -4.52 -2.20
CA LYS A 210 -11.06 -4.80 -3.47
C LYS A 210 -12.38 -4.05 -3.66
N GLU A 211 -13.06 -3.73 -2.55
CA GLU A 211 -14.35 -3.05 -2.56
C GLU A 211 -14.33 -1.80 -1.67
N LYS A 212 -14.56 -1.96 -0.37
CA LYS A 212 -14.62 -0.88 0.60
C LYS A 212 -13.74 -1.24 1.81
N PRO A 213 -12.60 -0.55 1.98
CA PRO A 213 -11.72 -0.78 3.12
C PRO A 213 -12.42 -0.55 4.45
N ILE A 214 -12.29 -1.52 5.34
CA ILE A 214 -12.73 -1.47 6.73
C ILE A 214 -11.63 -2.06 7.62
N HIS A 215 -11.70 -1.86 8.93
CA HIS A 215 -10.67 -2.35 9.84
C HIS A 215 -11.22 -3.18 11.01
N ASP A 216 -10.41 -4.11 11.48
CA ASP A 216 -10.55 -4.79 12.77
C ASP A 216 -9.36 -4.41 13.67
N ILE A 217 -9.59 -4.44 14.99
CA ILE A 217 -8.56 -4.14 15.99
C ILE A 217 -8.47 -5.33 16.94
N VAL A 218 -7.28 -5.90 17.11
CA VAL A 218 -7.04 -7.05 17.98
C VAL A 218 -5.92 -6.73 18.96
N PHE A 219 -6.29 -6.47 20.22
CA PHE A 219 -5.33 -6.37 21.31
C PHE A 219 -4.91 -7.75 21.77
N ASP A 220 -3.64 -7.88 22.17
CA ASP A 220 -3.03 -9.15 22.56
C ASP A 220 -3.33 -10.26 21.54
N PRO A 221 -2.85 -10.11 20.28
CA PRO A 221 -3.25 -10.98 19.18
C PRO A 221 -2.91 -12.45 19.44
N LEU A 222 -1.87 -12.74 20.23
CA LEU A 222 -1.44 -14.10 20.56
C LEU A 222 -2.36 -14.80 21.57
N ASN A 223 -3.11 -14.05 22.39
CA ASN A 223 -4.12 -14.57 23.32
C ASN A 223 -5.55 -14.28 22.84
N SER A 224 -5.74 -14.12 21.53
CA SER A 224 -7.03 -13.84 20.91
C SER A 224 -7.60 -15.06 20.20
N ARG A 225 -8.65 -14.86 19.39
CA ARG A 225 -9.20 -15.89 18.49
C ARG A 225 -8.26 -16.25 17.31
N LEU A 226 -7.17 -15.50 17.12
CA LEU A 226 -6.21 -15.74 16.04
C LEU A 226 -5.27 -16.88 16.43
N VAL A 227 -5.07 -17.82 15.50
CA VAL A 227 -4.16 -18.96 15.70
C VAL A 227 -2.93 -18.76 14.82
N PHE A 228 -1.80 -18.47 15.46
CA PHE A 228 -0.51 -18.35 14.79
C PHE A 228 0.17 -19.72 14.74
N LYS A 229 0.55 -20.15 13.54
CA LYS A 229 1.35 -21.37 13.32
C LYS A 229 2.74 -20.97 12.89
N GLU A 230 3.75 -21.56 13.52
CA GLU A 230 5.14 -21.37 13.13
C GLU A 230 5.38 -22.01 11.76
N ILE A 231 5.97 -21.25 10.84
CA ILE A 231 6.38 -21.72 9.52
C ILE A 231 7.86 -21.37 9.36
N LYS A 232 8.72 -22.40 9.30
CA LYS A 232 10.16 -22.24 9.09
C LYS A 232 10.52 -22.46 7.63
N ARG A 233 11.46 -21.68 7.12
CA ARG A 233 12.08 -21.85 5.81
C ARG A 233 13.60 -21.81 5.99
N GLU A 234 14.29 -22.85 5.56
CA GLU A 234 15.74 -22.86 5.52
C GLU A 234 16.23 -22.24 4.21
N ILE A 235 17.11 -21.26 4.31
CA ILE A 235 17.75 -20.61 3.15
C ILE A 235 19.23 -21.03 3.15
N ILE A 236 19.66 -21.73 2.10
CA ILE A 236 21.07 -22.06 1.90
C ILE A 236 21.74 -20.85 1.25
N GLN A 237 22.61 -20.16 2.00
CA GLN A 237 23.41 -19.05 1.49
C GLN A 237 24.77 -19.56 1.03
N THR A 238 25.07 -19.44 -0.27
CA THR A 238 26.41 -19.72 -0.83
C THR A 238 27.15 -18.40 -1.03
N ASN A 239 28.28 -18.23 -0.34
CA ASN A 239 29.14 -17.05 -0.48
C ASN A 239 30.35 -17.40 -1.36
N TYR A 240 30.69 -16.52 -2.29
CA TYR A 240 31.92 -16.59 -3.08
C TYR A 240 32.80 -15.41 -2.69
N THR A 241 34.03 -15.68 -2.28
CA THR A 241 34.99 -14.65 -1.84
C THR A 241 36.21 -14.66 -2.75
N THR A 242 36.71 -13.48 -3.11
CA THR A 242 38.03 -13.31 -3.73
C THR A 242 38.87 -12.37 -2.87
N ILE A 243 40.18 -12.44 -3.00
CA ILE A 243 41.13 -11.50 -2.39
C ILE A 243 41.59 -10.56 -3.51
N ILE A 244 41.68 -9.25 -3.23
CA ILE A 244 42.21 -8.24 -4.15
C ILE A 244 43.73 -8.19 -4.02
#